data_AF-A0A4Q5X1R4-F1
#
_entry.id   AF-A0A4Q5X1R4-F1
#
_cell.length_a   1.000
_cell.length_b   1.000
_cell.length_c   1.000
_cell.angle_alpha   90.00
_cell.angle_beta   90.00
_cell.angle_gamma   90.00
#
_symmetry.space_group_name_H-M   'P 1'
#
loop_
_entity.id
_entity.type
_entity.pdbx_description
1 polymer ?
#
loop_
_entity_poly.entity_id
_entity_poly.type
_entity_poly.pdbx_seq_one_letter_code
_entity_poly.pdbx_strand_id
1 'polypeptide(L)'
;MESAFRQTVAPQSSPLGTIREVHLKSGSSPLEQRLALYASSCLQRQLRCERIRVAPKGRLPELTIALAHWQHERANVTAFDRLLDKVAADGDFRLVLWSRDWLDGVQPAQELLNRYQRFLPLPLDYRPLPRLAEVLSSRRLLTSSRDGVDVWRWLLRSSVHPPRALEIAALFHDALLPIHGNGARVVWSSLTCLGFARAELVEATELASRSELGESSTPELALLRDARDLCFFSSKSWQFSREHSRAETLAAVKLRLRRMSERAVCLALGTRQPTEVSAMMEEVLDDEEHAPDSGVRLA
;
A
#
# COMPACT_ATOMS: atom_id res chain seq x y z
N MET A 1 43.83 13.62 -8.83
CA MET A 1 42.89 14.55 -9.49
C MET A 1 41.80 13.68 -10.13
N GLU A 2 40.98 13.05 -9.28
CA GLU A 2 39.93 12.10 -9.70
C GLU A 2 38.63 12.86 -9.90
N SER A 3 38.23 13.00 -11.17
CA SER A 3 36.95 13.56 -11.56
C SER A 3 35.88 12.49 -11.41
N ALA A 4 35.12 12.56 -10.32
CA ALA A 4 33.93 11.76 -10.11
C ALA A 4 32.82 12.26 -11.07
N PHE A 5 32.66 11.55 -12.18
CA PHE A 5 31.49 11.66 -13.05
C PHE A 5 30.23 11.25 -12.27
N ARG A 6 29.55 12.22 -11.65
CA ARG A 6 28.14 12.05 -11.26
C ARG A 6 27.32 12.10 -12.54
N GLN A 7 27.04 10.93 -13.12
CA GLN A 7 25.95 10.81 -14.08
C GLN A 7 24.64 11.11 -13.36
N THR A 8 24.12 12.32 -13.57
CA THR A 8 22.74 12.69 -13.26
C THR A 8 21.85 11.91 -14.22
N VAL A 9 21.45 10.69 -13.84
CA VAL A 9 20.42 9.95 -14.55
C VAL A 9 19.16 10.81 -14.51
N ALA A 10 18.74 11.32 -15.67
CA ALA A 10 17.48 12.06 -15.79
C ALA A 10 16.36 11.18 -15.22
N PRO A 11 15.46 11.70 -14.36
CA PRO A 11 14.38 10.92 -13.80
C PRO A 11 13.53 10.42 -14.96
N GLN A 12 13.61 9.13 -15.25
CA GLN A 12 12.71 8.48 -16.20
C GLN A 12 11.29 8.79 -15.74
N SER A 13 10.51 9.41 -16.62
CA SER A 13 9.09 9.67 -16.41
C SER A 13 8.42 8.34 -16.11
N SER A 14 7.81 8.24 -14.93
CA SER A 14 7.07 7.03 -14.57
C SER A 14 5.87 6.92 -15.53
N PRO A 15 5.67 5.79 -16.20
CA PRO A 15 4.54 5.60 -17.13
C PRO A 15 3.17 5.54 -16.44
N LEU A 16 3.17 5.47 -15.11
CA LEU A 16 2.03 5.77 -14.24
C LEU A 16 2.39 7.03 -13.46
N GLY A 17 1.53 8.06 -13.49
CA GLY A 17 1.76 9.27 -12.73
C GLY A 17 2.00 8.97 -11.25
N THR A 18 3.08 9.51 -10.72
CA THR A 18 3.45 9.33 -9.31
C THR A 18 3.30 10.63 -8.55
N ILE A 19 2.99 10.52 -7.26
CA ILE A 19 3.16 11.61 -6.31
C ILE A 19 4.65 11.84 -6.16
N ARG A 20 5.16 12.90 -6.79
CA ARG A 20 6.59 13.24 -6.69
C ARG A 20 6.92 13.92 -5.37
N GLU A 21 5.95 14.64 -4.83
CA GLU A 21 6.06 15.41 -3.59
C GLU A 21 4.74 15.34 -2.83
N VAL A 22 4.84 15.04 -1.53
CA VAL A 22 3.73 15.21 -0.58
C VAL A 22 4.05 16.42 0.27
N HIS A 23 3.19 17.43 0.25
CA HIS A 23 3.34 18.63 1.07
C HIS A 23 2.30 18.64 2.17
N LEU A 24 2.76 18.79 3.41
CA LEU A 24 1.89 19.05 4.56
C LEU A 24 1.88 20.56 4.79
N LYS A 25 0.71 21.19 4.63
CA LYS A 25 0.52 22.62 4.95
C LYS A 25 -0.30 22.71 6.24
N SER A 26 0.28 23.31 7.28
CA SER A 26 -0.39 23.69 8.54
C SER A 26 -0.45 25.21 8.69
N GLY A 27 -1.11 25.69 9.75
CA GLY A 27 -1.23 27.11 10.09
C GLY A 27 0.09 27.89 10.16
N SER A 28 -0.02 29.21 10.28
CA SER A 28 1.11 30.14 10.17
C SER A 28 2.01 30.21 11.41
N SER A 29 1.70 29.53 12.51
CA SER A 29 2.51 29.65 13.73
C SER A 29 3.84 28.86 13.65
N PRO A 30 4.92 29.33 14.27
CA PRO A 30 6.20 28.61 14.30
C PRO A 30 6.13 27.23 14.98
N LEU A 31 5.25 27.06 15.96
CA LEU A 31 5.05 25.78 16.65
C LEU A 31 4.41 24.74 15.73
N GLU A 32 3.34 25.12 15.03
CA GLU A 32 2.66 24.27 14.03
C GLU A 32 3.62 23.87 12.90
N GLN A 33 4.53 24.75 12.49
CA GLN A 33 5.55 24.43 11.48
C GLN A 33 6.55 23.37 11.98
N ARG A 34 7.05 23.49 13.22
CA ARG A 34 7.97 22.50 13.80
C ARG A 34 7.32 21.14 13.96
N LEU A 35 6.08 21.12 14.40
CA LEU A 35 5.35 19.89 14.59
C LEU A 35 4.96 19.23 13.25
N ALA A 36 4.60 20.02 12.24
CA ALA A 36 4.43 19.52 10.88
C ALA A 36 5.72 18.90 10.32
N LEU A 37 6.90 19.48 10.60
CA LEU A 37 8.19 18.88 10.24
C LEU A 37 8.45 17.54 10.96
N TYR A 38 8.11 17.45 12.25
CA TYR A 38 8.22 16.22 13.01
C TYR A 38 7.28 15.13 12.49
N ALA A 39 6.00 15.46 12.27
CA ALA A 39 5.01 14.56 11.68
C ALA A 39 5.42 14.09 10.30
N SER A 40 5.90 15.02 9.46
CA SER A 40 6.47 14.68 8.15
C SER A 40 7.62 13.69 8.31
N SER A 41 8.54 13.90 9.25
CA SER A 41 9.66 12.99 9.51
C SER A 41 9.19 11.60 9.99
N CYS A 42 8.13 11.53 10.79
CA CYS A 42 7.49 10.26 11.17
C CYS A 42 6.88 9.56 9.96
N LEU A 43 6.12 10.27 9.13
CA LEU A 43 5.54 9.74 7.90
C LEU A 43 6.62 9.30 6.90
N GLN A 44 7.70 10.07 6.74
CA GLN A 44 8.84 9.70 5.90
C GLN A 44 9.47 8.40 6.37
N ARG A 45 9.67 8.21 7.68
CA ARG A 45 10.21 6.96 8.24
C ARG A 45 9.23 5.79 8.04
N GLN A 46 7.95 6.01 8.32
CA GLN A 46 6.92 4.97 8.23
C GLN A 46 6.63 4.54 6.79
N LEU A 47 6.75 5.46 5.85
CA LEU A 47 6.56 5.24 4.40
C LEU A 47 7.89 4.99 3.67
N ARG A 48 9.03 5.07 4.37
CA ARG A 48 10.40 4.97 3.83
C ARG A 48 10.67 5.89 2.63
N CYS A 49 10.16 7.12 2.68
CA CYS A 49 10.18 8.06 1.56
C CYS A 49 10.72 9.44 1.97
N GLU A 50 11.86 9.87 1.44
CA GLU A 50 12.50 11.20 1.71
C GLU A 50 11.80 12.38 1.01
N ARG A 51 10.80 12.14 0.15
CA ARG A 51 10.18 13.18 -0.71
C ARG A 51 8.90 13.81 -0.15
N ILE A 52 8.54 13.52 1.09
CA ILE A 52 7.50 14.27 1.81
C ILE A 52 8.15 15.56 2.30
N ARG A 53 7.98 16.68 1.59
CA ARG A 53 8.68 17.94 1.86
C ARG A 53 7.68 19.05 2.15
N VAL A 54 8.04 19.97 3.04
CA VAL A 54 7.40 21.29 3.17
C VAL A 54 8.22 22.25 2.29
N ALA A 55 7.81 22.53 1.05
CA ALA A 55 8.63 23.29 0.10
C ALA A 55 7.79 24.22 -0.81
N PRO A 56 8.36 25.32 -1.35
CA PRO A 56 7.63 26.30 -2.15
C PRO A 56 7.33 25.81 -3.59
N LYS A 57 6.37 26.50 -4.23
CA LYS A 57 5.78 26.23 -5.55
C LYS A 57 6.78 25.73 -6.61
N GLY A 58 6.62 24.48 -7.04
CA GLY A 58 7.23 23.92 -8.26
C GLY A 58 6.20 23.75 -9.40
N ARG A 59 6.68 23.42 -10.61
CA ARG A 59 5.92 23.37 -11.88
C ARG A 59 4.99 22.14 -12.07
N LEU A 60 4.94 21.20 -11.13
CA LEU A 60 4.07 20.03 -11.23
C LEU A 60 2.59 20.43 -11.01
N PRO A 61 1.63 19.74 -11.66
CA PRO A 61 0.22 19.88 -11.32
C PRO A 61 0.00 19.57 -9.84
N GLU A 62 -0.78 20.42 -9.17
CA GLU A 62 -1.01 20.37 -7.71
C GLU A 62 -2.42 19.85 -7.42
N LEU A 63 -2.51 18.71 -6.73
CA LEU A 63 -3.75 18.20 -6.16
C LEU A 63 -3.76 18.52 -4.66
N THR A 64 -4.64 19.41 -4.24
CA THR A 64 -4.81 19.74 -2.81
C THR A 64 -6.01 18.98 -2.24
N ILE A 65 -5.78 18.28 -1.13
CA ILE A 65 -6.81 17.62 -0.35
C ILE A 65 -6.86 18.25 1.05
N ALA A 66 -7.99 18.83 1.39
CA ALA A 66 -8.27 19.26 2.76
C ALA A 66 -8.55 18.01 3.61
N LEU A 67 -7.73 17.78 4.64
CA LEU A 67 -7.82 16.58 5.48
C LEU A 67 -9.13 16.51 6.27
N ALA A 68 -9.73 17.65 6.60
CA ALA A 68 -11.07 17.70 7.17
C ALA A 68 -12.15 17.07 6.25
N HIS A 69 -12.00 17.20 4.92
CA HIS A 69 -12.92 16.55 3.97
C HIS A 69 -12.68 15.04 3.87
N TRP A 70 -11.46 14.58 4.14
CA TRP A 70 -11.13 13.16 4.20
C TRP A 70 -11.72 12.48 5.44
N GLN A 71 -11.65 13.16 6.60
CA GLN A 71 -12.17 12.65 7.87
C GLN A 71 -13.69 12.59 7.94
N HIS A 72 -14.39 13.42 7.17
CA HIS A 72 -15.84 13.50 7.21
C HIS A 72 -16.46 12.12 6.91
N GLU A 73 -17.41 11.65 7.71
CA GLU A 73 -18.01 10.30 7.54
C GLU A 73 -18.66 10.10 6.17
N ARG A 74 -19.20 11.18 5.61
CA ARG A 74 -19.77 11.23 4.25
C ARG A 74 -18.75 11.47 3.15
N ALA A 75 -17.45 11.40 3.44
CA ALA A 75 -16.41 11.52 2.43
C ALA A 75 -16.65 10.48 1.34
N ASN A 76 -16.79 10.94 0.10
CA ASN A 76 -16.97 10.05 -1.03
C ASN A 76 -15.60 9.49 -1.43
N VAL A 77 -15.17 8.42 -0.75
CA VAL A 77 -13.87 7.77 -0.99
C VAL A 77 -13.71 7.36 -2.46
N THR A 78 -14.77 6.87 -3.09
CA THR A 78 -14.76 6.52 -4.53
C THR A 78 -14.52 7.74 -5.43
N ALA A 79 -15.01 8.93 -5.05
CA ALA A 79 -14.72 10.14 -5.79
C ALA A 79 -13.25 10.56 -5.63
N PHE A 80 -12.66 10.38 -4.44
CA PHE A 80 -11.22 10.57 -4.25
C PHE A 80 -10.40 9.60 -5.09
N ASP A 81 -10.75 8.30 -5.09
CA ASP A 81 -10.07 7.28 -5.91
C ASP A 81 -10.06 7.71 -7.39
N ARG A 82 -11.22 8.05 -7.94
CA ARG A 82 -11.34 8.50 -9.35
C ARG A 82 -10.54 9.78 -9.63
N LEU A 83 -10.52 10.73 -8.70
CA LEU A 83 -9.78 11.97 -8.86
C LEU A 83 -8.27 11.71 -8.89
N LEU A 84 -7.76 10.91 -7.95
CA LEU A 84 -6.35 10.55 -7.89
C LEU A 84 -5.92 9.71 -9.10
N ASP A 85 -6.74 8.74 -9.51
CA ASP A 85 -6.48 7.95 -10.72
C ASP A 85 -6.47 8.83 -11.97
N LYS A 86 -7.37 9.82 -12.06
CA LYS A 86 -7.41 10.79 -13.17
C LYS A 86 -6.15 11.65 -13.20
N VAL A 87 -5.77 12.25 -12.07
CA VAL A 87 -4.57 13.10 -11.98
C VAL A 87 -3.31 12.28 -12.29
N ALA A 88 -3.24 11.03 -11.80
CA ALA A 88 -2.14 10.13 -12.11
C ALA A 88 -2.10 9.70 -13.58
N ALA A 89 -3.25 9.63 -14.26
CA ALA A 89 -3.30 9.35 -15.70
C ALA A 89 -2.73 10.52 -16.53
N ASP A 90 -2.76 11.75 -16.01
CA ASP A 90 -2.20 12.95 -16.66
C ASP A 90 -0.69 13.10 -16.42
N GLY A 91 -0.11 12.26 -15.56
CA GLY A 91 1.33 12.20 -15.28
C GLY A 91 1.69 12.47 -13.83
N ASP A 92 2.96 12.83 -13.60
CA ASP A 92 3.47 13.09 -12.26
C ASP A 92 2.85 14.36 -11.65
N PHE A 93 2.49 14.30 -10.36
CA PHE A 93 1.82 15.39 -9.67
C PHE A 93 2.35 15.60 -8.25
N ARG A 94 2.02 16.77 -7.69
CA ARG A 94 2.23 17.11 -6.28
C ARG A 94 0.93 16.90 -5.52
N LEU A 95 0.99 16.15 -4.42
CA LEU A 95 -0.12 16.01 -3.48
C LEU A 95 0.10 16.97 -2.30
N VAL A 96 -0.84 17.89 -2.09
CA VAL A 96 -0.82 18.80 -0.94
C VAL A 96 -1.91 18.38 0.02
N LEU A 97 -1.52 17.98 1.23
CA LEU A 97 -2.43 17.68 2.32
C LEU A 97 -2.51 18.90 3.22
N TRP A 98 -3.70 19.47 3.32
CA TRP A 98 -3.94 20.70 4.04
C TRP A 98 -4.80 20.44 5.27
N SER A 99 -4.35 20.92 6.42
CA SER A 99 -5.17 20.97 7.64
C SER A 99 -5.00 22.32 8.33
N ARG A 100 -6.03 22.75 9.06
CA ARG A 100 -5.94 23.93 9.93
C ARG A 100 -5.07 23.62 11.16
N ASP A 101 -5.35 22.49 11.80
CA ASP A 101 -4.57 21.95 12.90
C ASP A 101 -3.77 20.72 12.42
N TRP A 102 -2.46 20.73 12.64
CA TRP A 102 -1.62 19.61 12.22
C TRP A 102 -1.78 18.40 13.16
N LEU A 103 -2.10 18.59 14.45
CA LEU A 103 -2.30 17.50 15.41
C LEU A 103 -3.41 16.58 14.92
N ASP A 104 -4.52 17.20 14.50
CA ASP A 104 -5.68 16.53 13.92
C ASP A 104 -5.41 16.00 12.50
N GLY A 105 -4.36 16.51 11.82
CA GLY A 105 -4.04 16.20 10.44
C GLY A 105 -3.09 15.01 10.24
N VAL A 106 -2.33 14.59 11.25
CA VAL A 106 -1.33 13.51 11.08
C VAL A 106 -1.99 12.18 10.71
N GLN A 107 -2.96 11.75 11.51
CA GLN A 107 -3.66 10.49 11.28
C GLN A 107 -4.37 10.47 9.92
N PRO A 108 -5.16 11.49 9.54
CA PRO A 108 -5.76 11.58 8.20
C PRO A 108 -4.74 11.54 7.06
N ALA A 109 -3.59 12.20 7.24
CA ALA A 109 -2.53 12.15 6.24
C ALA A 109 -1.98 10.73 6.11
N GLN A 110 -1.71 10.06 7.23
CA GLN A 110 -1.24 8.68 7.24
C GLN A 110 -2.24 7.73 6.57
N GLU A 111 -3.52 7.83 6.93
CA GLU A 111 -4.63 7.07 6.36
C GLU A 111 -4.71 7.21 4.84
N LEU A 112 -4.68 8.46 4.36
CA LEU A 112 -4.73 8.80 2.95
C LEU A 112 -3.51 8.23 2.21
N LEU A 113 -2.31 8.40 2.77
CA LEU A 113 -1.07 7.88 2.16
C LEU A 113 -1.03 6.36 2.16
N ASN A 114 -1.59 5.71 3.19
CA ASN A 114 -1.74 4.25 3.24
C ASN A 114 -2.68 3.74 2.13
N ARG A 115 -3.82 4.41 1.90
CA ARG A 115 -4.76 4.04 0.83
C ARG A 115 -4.16 4.24 -0.56
N TYR A 116 -3.40 5.32 -0.76
CA TYR A 116 -2.88 5.74 -2.07
C TYR A 116 -1.41 5.41 -2.28
N GLN A 117 -0.92 4.38 -1.60
CA GLN A 117 0.48 3.96 -1.64
C GLN A 117 0.99 3.62 -3.05
N ARG A 118 0.13 3.15 -3.96
CA ARG A 118 0.49 2.93 -5.38
C ARG A 118 1.10 4.16 -6.05
N PHE A 119 0.69 5.35 -5.63
CA PHE A 119 1.17 6.62 -6.18
C PHE A 119 2.39 7.16 -5.45
N LEU A 120 2.76 6.62 -4.29
CA LEU A 120 3.92 7.10 -3.55
C LEU A 120 5.23 6.73 -4.24
N PRO A 121 6.31 7.50 -4.03
CA PRO A 121 7.64 7.08 -4.44
C PRO A 121 8.00 5.72 -3.85
N LEU A 122 8.87 4.97 -4.52
CA LEU A 122 9.42 3.73 -3.96
C LEU A 122 10.31 4.02 -2.76
N PRO A 123 10.48 3.07 -1.83
CA PRO A 123 11.47 3.18 -0.77
C PRO A 123 12.86 3.50 -1.33
N LEU A 124 13.64 4.31 -0.62
CA LEU A 124 14.91 4.85 -1.13
C LEU A 124 15.99 3.81 -1.36
N ASP A 125 15.96 2.78 -0.53
CA ASP A 125 16.80 1.58 -0.55
C ASP A 125 16.30 0.55 -1.56
N TYR A 126 15.08 0.70 -2.07
CA TYR A 126 14.53 -0.19 -3.06
C TYR A 126 14.96 0.21 -4.48
N ARG A 127 15.47 -0.76 -5.22
CA ARG A 127 15.77 -0.64 -6.65
C ARG A 127 15.06 -1.79 -7.36
N PRO A 128 14.03 -1.50 -8.17
CA PRO A 128 13.39 -2.56 -8.93
C PRO A 128 14.42 -3.16 -9.88
N LEU A 129 14.47 -4.49 -9.94
CA LEU A 129 15.28 -5.20 -10.92
C LEU A 129 14.78 -4.82 -12.33
N PRO A 130 15.65 -4.75 -13.36
CA PRO A 130 15.27 -4.19 -14.66
C PRO A 130 13.96 -4.75 -15.24
N ARG A 131 13.78 -6.08 -15.19
CA ARG A 131 12.55 -6.74 -15.66
C ARG A 131 11.30 -6.38 -14.85
N LEU A 132 11.45 -6.15 -13.55
CA LEU A 132 10.34 -5.71 -12.69
C LEU A 132 9.99 -4.25 -12.96
N ALA A 133 10.97 -3.40 -13.26
CA ALA A 133 10.71 -2.03 -13.71
C ALA A 133 9.90 -2.01 -15.02
N GLU A 134 10.18 -2.92 -15.95
CA GLU A 134 9.37 -3.10 -17.18
C GLU A 134 7.94 -3.57 -16.87
N VAL A 135 7.76 -4.50 -15.93
CA VAL A 135 6.43 -4.93 -15.45
C VAL A 135 5.65 -3.75 -14.88
N LEU A 136 6.26 -2.99 -13.97
CA LEU A 136 5.65 -1.81 -13.34
C LEU A 136 5.34 -0.72 -14.36
N SER A 137 6.08 -0.71 -15.47
CA SER A 137 5.85 0.20 -16.58
C SER A 137 4.72 -0.23 -17.52
N SER A 138 4.36 -1.51 -17.48
CA SER A 138 3.35 -2.10 -18.34
C SER A 138 1.96 -2.00 -17.71
N ARG A 139 1.24 -0.91 -18.02
CA ARG A 139 -0.15 -0.70 -17.57
C ARG A 139 -1.05 -1.90 -17.87
N ARG A 140 -0.87 -2.54 -19.04
CA ARG A 140 -1.66 -3.71 -19.45
C ARG A 140 -1.48 -4.90 -18.50
N LEU A 141 -0.26 -5.14 -18.02
CA LEU A 141 0.01 -6.21 -17.06
C LEU A 141 -0.52 -5.84 -15.68
N LEU A 142 -0.32 -4.62 -15.24
CA LEU A 142 -0.83 -4.21 -13.94
C LEU A 142 -2.36 -4.23 -13.87
N THR A 143 -3.06 -3.98 -14.99
CA THR A 143 -4.53 -4.11 -15.02
C THR A 143 -5.04 -5.55 -14.91
N SER A 144 -4.18 -6.57 -15.01
CA SER A 144 -4.62 -7.96 -14.80
C SER A 144 -4.78 -8.31 -13.32
N SER A 145 -4.20 -7.52 -12.41
CA SER A 145 -4.38 -7.66 -10.96
C SER A 145 -5.05 -6.41 -10.41
N ARG A 146 -6.19 -6.55 -9.73
CA ARG A 146 -7.02 -5.38 -9.39
C ARG A 146 -6.32 -4.46 -8.37
N ASP A 147 -5.55 -5.04 -7.47
CA ASP A 147 -4.88 -4.36 -6.35
C ASP A 147 -3.44 -4.86 -6.12
N GLY A 148 -2.88 -5.60 -7.07
CA GLY A 148 -1.53 -6.16 -6.94
C GLY A 148 -0.45 -5.12 -6.66
N VAL A 149 -0.59 -3.90 -7.21
CA VAL A 149 0.33 -2.79 -6.89
C VAL A 149 0.23 -2.41 -5.42
N ASP A 150 -0.98 -2.31 -4.86
CA ASP A 150 -1.17 -1.93 -3.46
C ASP A 150 -0.66 -3.05 -2.52
N VAL A 151 -0.89 -4.33 -2.84
CA VAL A 151 -0.30 -5.47 -2.11
C VAL A 151 1.22 -5.43 -2.17
N TRP A 152 1.80 -5.26 -3.35
CA TRP A 152 3.26 -5.16 -3.51
C TRP A 152 3.85 -3.97 -2.74
N ARG A 153 3.15 -2.84 -2.69
CA ARG A 153 3.59 -1.68 -1.88
C ARG A 153 3.58 -1.96 -0.39
N TRP A 154 2.57 -2.67 0.13
CA TRP A 154 2.59 -3.14 1.51
C TRP A 154 3.75 -4.11 1.77
N LEU A 155 4.03 -5.03 0.84
CA LEU A 155 5.17 -5.94 0.93
C LEU A 155 6.51 -5.17 1.07
N LEU A 156 6.74 -4.15 0.25
CA LEU A 156 7.97 -3.33 0.31
C LEU A 156 8.11 -2.51 1.61
N ARG A 157 7.01 -2.25 2.32
CA ARG A 157 7.04 -1.60 3.64
C ARG A 157 7.37 -2.58 4.75
N SER A 158 6.92 -3.82 4.61
CA SER A 158 7.16 -4.89 5.58
C SER A 158 8.56 -5.50 5.42
N SER A 159 9.08 -5.60 4.18
CA SER A 159 10.40 -6.13 3.86
C SER A 159 11.20 -5.18 2.96
N VAL A 160 12.47 -4.93 3.30
CA VAL A 160 13.37 -4.08 2.52
C VAL A 160 13.74 -4.73 1.18
N HIS A 161 13.96 -6.04 1.19
CA HIS A 161 14.46 -6.80 0.06
C HIS A 161 13.68 -8.12 -0.07
N PRO A 162 12.39 -8.08 -0.43
CA PRO A 162 11.65 -9.31 -0.70
C PRO A 162 12.29 -10.09 -1.86
N PRO A 163 12.30 -11.43 -1.81
CA PRO A 163 12.70 -12.26 -2.94
C PRO A 163 11.85 -11.94 -4.18
N ARG A 164 12.42 -12.07 -5.38
CA ARG A 164 11.73 -11.71 -6.63
C ARG A 164 10.43 -12.49 -6.82
N ALA A 165 10.41 -13.78 -6.50
CA ALA A 165 9.19 -14.60 -6.60
C ALA A 165 8.07 -14.04 -5.69
N LEU A 166 8.42 -13.54 -4.51
CA LEU A 166 7.48 -12.91 -3.58
C LEU A 166 6.91 -11.59 -4.11
N GLU A 167 7.74 -10.80 -4.79
CA GLU A 167 7.28 -9.56 -5.45
C GLU A 167 6.29 -9.84 -6.58
N ILE A 168 6.59 -10.85 -7.42
CA ILE A 168 5.69 -11.30 -8.49
C ILE A 168 4.40 -11.85 -7.89
N ALA A 169 4.51 -12.66 -6.84
CA ALA A 169 3.35 -13.21 -6.13
C ALA A 169 2.48 -12.09 -5.56
N ALA A 170 3.05 -11.01 -5.01
CA ALA A 170 2.29 -9.86 -4.53
C ALA A 170 1.60 -9.08 -5.67
N LEU A 171 2.33 -8.78 -6.74
CA LEU A 171 1.83 -8.02 -7.89
C LEU A 171 0.71 -8.73 -8.65
N PHE A 172 0.67 -10.05 -8.61
CA PHE A 172 -0.29 -10.86 -9.37
C PHE A 172 -1.00 -11.89 -8.49
N HIS A 173 -1.16 -11.61 -7.20
CA HIS A 173 -1.65 -12.57 -6.21
C HIS A 173 -3.04 -13.13 -6.54
N ASP A 174 -3.90 -12.31 -7.15
CA ASP A 174 -5.23 -12.69 -7.62
C ASP A 174 -5.16 -13.29 -9.03
N ALA A 175 -4.35 -12.73 -9.92
CA ALA A 175 -4.26 -13.16 -11.32
C ALA A 175 -3.55 -14.52 -11.52
N LEU A 176 -2.64 -14.91 -10.60
CA LEU A 176 -1.90 -16.17 -10.66
C LEU A 176 -2.70 -17.38 -10.16
N LEU A 177 -3.85 -17.17 -9.50
CA LEU A 177 -4.59 -18.29 -8.91
C LEU A 177 -5.17 -19.20 -10.02
N PRO A 178 -5.11 -20.53 -9.86
CA PRO A 178 -5.60 -21.49 -10.86
C PRO A 178 -7.08 -21.30 -11.25
N ILE A 179 -7.89 -20.80 -10.31
CA ILE A 179 -9.31 -20.49 -10.52
C ILE A 179 -9.52 -19.44 -11.64
N HIS A 180 -8.50 -18.65 -11.93
CA HIS A 180 -8.48 -17.65 -13.00
C HIS A 180 -7.70 -18.15 -14.21
N GLY A 181 -7.83 -19.43 -14.62
CA GLY A 181 -6.97 -20.10 -15.62
C GLY A 181 -6.60 -19.29 -16.87
N ASN A 182 -7.48 -18.40 -17.37
CA ASN A 182 -7.13 -17.45 -18.43
C ASN A 182 -6.21 -16.31 -17.98
N GLY A 183 -6.46 -15.70 -16.83
CA GLY A 183 -5.61 -14.68 -16.21
C GLY A 183 -4.21 -15.20 -15.88
N ALA A 184 -4.12 -16.38 -15.25
CA ALA A 184 -2.83 -16.97 -14.90
C ALA A 184 -1.97 -17.21 -16.15
N ARG A 185 -2.56 -17.77 -17.21
CA ARG A 185 -1.89 -17.98 -18.50
C ARG A 185 -1.41 -16.67 -19.16
N VAL A 186 -2.21 -15.62 -19.11
CA VAL A 186 -1.84 -14.30 -19.68
C VAL A 186 -0.67 -13.68 -18.90
N VAL A 187 -0.72 -13.72 -17.57
CA VAL A 187 0.37 -13.24 -16.72
C VAL A 187 1.65 -14.03 -16.98
N TRP A 188 1.56 -15.37 -16.96
CA TRP A 188 2.69 -16.26 -17.24
C TRP A 188 3.33 -15.99 -18.60
N SER A 189 2.52 -15.94 -19.66
CA SER A 189 3.01 -15.68 -21.02
C SER A 189 3.71 -14.32 -21.10
N SER A 190 3.13 -13.30 -20.47
CA SER A 190 3.69 -11.94 -20.51
C SER A 190 4.99 -11.83 -19.71
N LEU A 191 5.05 -12.40 -18.50
CA LEU A 191 6.27 -12.43 -17.69
C LEU A 191 7.36 -13.26 -18.38
N THR A 192 6.99 -14.37 -19.03
CA THR A 192 7.94 -15.14 -19.84
C THR A 192 8.50 -14.32 -21.00
N CYS A 193 7.66 -13.54 -21.69
CA CYS A 193 8.11 -12.62 -22.75
C CYS A 193 9.06 -11.52 -22.24
N LEU A 194 8.88 -11.07 -20.99
CA LEU A 194 9.78 -10.14 -20.30
C LEU A 194 11.05 -10.83 -19.74
N GLY A 195 11.21 -12.13 -20.02
CA GLY A 195 12.41 -12.91 -19.71
C GLY A 195 12.46 -13.47 -18.29
N PHE A 196 11.37 -13.46 -17.52
CA PHE A 196 11.34 -14.10 -16.20
C PHE A 196 11.56 -15.62 -16.34
N ALA A 197 12.36 -16.19 -15.44
CA ALA A 197 12.68 -17.62 -15.50
C ALA A 197 11.48 -18.45 -15.07
N ARG A 198 11.30 -19.61 -15.71
CA ARG A 198 10.18 -20.53 -15.38
C ARG A 198 10.16 -20.90 -13.89
N ALA A 199 11.32 -21.14 -13.28
CA ALA A 199 11.40 -21.46 -11.86
C ALA A 199 10.85 -20.33 -10.96
N GLU A 200 11.19 -19.06 -11.26
CA GLU A 200 10.68 -17.89 -10.53
C GLU A 200 9.15 -17.78 -10.64
N LEU A 201 8.59 -18.08 -11.82
CA LEU A 201 7.14 -18.03 -12.05
C LEU A 201 6.39 -19.17 -11.35
N VAL A 202 6.97 -20.38 -11.33
CA VAL A 202 6.43 -21.51 -10.55
C VAL A 202 6.38 -21.13 -9.07
N GLU A 203 7.49 -20.65 -8.51
CA GLU A 203 7.59 -20.26 -7.11
C GLU A 203 6.60 -19.14 -6.77
N ALA A 204 6.49 -18.10 -7.59
CA ALA A 204 5.52 -17.02 -7.38
C ALA A 204 4.07 -17.51 -7.40
N THR A 205 3.74 -18.45 -8.29
CA THR A 205 2.40 -19.04 -8.39
C THR A 205 2.08 -19.90 -7.18
N GLU A 206 3.06 -20.67 -6.70
CA GLU A 206 2.94 -21.46 -5.48
C GLU A 206 2.72 -20.54 -4.27
N LEU A 207 3.53 -19.49 -4.11
CA LEU A 207 3.39 -18.51 -3.03
C LEU A 207 2.00 -17.84 -3.02
N ALA A 208 1.52 -17.39 -4.18
CA ALA A 208 0.20 -16.79 -4.31
C ALA A 208 -0.92 -17.78 -3.92
N SER A 209 -0.83 -19.02 -4.39
CA SER A 209 -1.83 -20.06 -4.12
C SER A 209 -1.87 -20.46 -2.64
N ARG A 210 -0.70 -20.70 -2.02
CA ARG A 210 -0.59 -21.11 -0.62
C ARG A 210 -0.99 -19.99 0.35
N SER A 211 -0.67 -18.74 -0.01
CA SER A 211 -1.14 -17.56 0.73
C SER A 211 -2.68 -17.47 0.75
N GLU A 212 -3.35 -17.81 -0.35
CA GLU A 212 -4.82 -17.84 -0.42
C GLU A 212 -5.43 -18.91 0.48
N LEU A 213 -4.80 -20.08 0.55
CA LEU A 213 -5.21 -21.17 1.44
C LEU A 213 -4.97 -20.88 2.93
N GLY A 214 -4.32 -19.75 3.25
CA GLY A 214 -4.06 -19.33 4.63
C GLY A 214 -2.84 -20.00 5.27
N GLU A 215 -2.01 -20.70 4.50
CA GLU A 215 -0.78 -21.30 5.02
C GLU A 215 0.21 -20.21 5.50
N SER A 216 0.86 -20.46 6.63
CA SER A 216 1.94 -19.62 7.18
C SER A 216 3.15 -20.42 7.62
N SER A 217 3.45 -21.49 6.89
CA SER A 217 4.60 -22.34 7.19
C SER A 217 5.95 -21.67 6.92
N THR A 218 5.98 -20.56 6.14
CA THR A 218 7.20 -19.83 5.84
C THR A 218 7.08 -18.33 6.12
N PRO A 219 8.19 -17.64 6.46
CA PRO A 219 8.22 -16.19 6.65
C PRO A 219 7.73 -15.40 5.41
N GLU A 220 8.02 -15.88 4.21
CA GLU A 220 7.60 -15.27 2.95
C GLU A 220 6.07 -15.31 2.79
N LEU A 221 5.45 -16.45 3.11
CA LEU A 221 4.00 -16.60 3.07
C LEU A 221 3.32 -15.67 4.08
N ALA A 222 3.88 -15.56 5.29
CA ALA A 222 3.38 -14.64 6.30
C ALA A 222 3.47 -13.18 5.83
N LEU A 223 4.58 -12.77 5.23
CA LEU A 223 4.76 -11.41 4.67
C LEU A 223 3.78 -11.12 3.53
N LEU A 224 3.59 -12.05 2.59
CA LEU A 224 2.62 -11.88 1.51
C LEU A 224 1.20 -11.75 2.04
N ARG A 225 0.84 -12.59 3.02
CA ARG A 225 -0.47 -12.56 3.67
C ARG A 225 -0.72 -11.24 4.39
N ASP A 226 0.23 -10.78 5.20
CA ASP A 226 0.16 -9.47 5.86
C ASP A 226 -0.06 -8.35 4.84
N ALA A 227 0.69 -8.35 3.74
CA ALA A 227 0.56 -7.34 2.70
C ALA A 227 -0.82 -7.35 2.01
N ARG A 228 -1.39 -8.54 1.79
CA ARG A 228 -2.73 -8.70 1.22
C ARG A 228 -3.82 -8.25 2.19
N ASP A 229 -3.67 -8.55 3.47
CA ASP A 229 -4.64 -8.17 4.49
C ASP A 229 -4.60 -6.67 4.79
N LEU A 230 -3.41 -6.07 4.80
CA LEU A 230 -3.25 -4.62 4.82
C LEU A 230 -3.89 -3.94 3.61
N CYS A 231 -3.76 -4.53 2.42
CA CYS A 231 -4.45 -4.05 1.22
C CYS A 231 -5.98 -4.11 1.39
N PHE A 232 -6.49 -5.17 2.01
CA PHE A 232 -7.91 -5.28 2.33
C PHE A 232 -8.38 -4.11 3.20
N PHE A 233 -7.73 -3.87 4.35
CA PHE A 233 -8.14 -2.80 5.27
C PHE A 233 -8.03 -1.40 4.63
N SER A 234 -6.90 -1.12 3.95
CA SER A 234 -6.63 0.20 3.35
C SER A 234 -7.49 0.54 2.13
N SER A 235 -7.89 -0.44 1.31
CA SER A 235 -8.49 -0.16 0.00
C SER A 235 -9.81 -0.89 -0.27
N LYS A 236 -9.99 -2.13 0.21
CA LYS A 236 -11.13 -3.00 -0.17
C LYS A 236 -12.23 -3.11 0.87
N SER A 237 -11.93 -2.93 2.15
CA SER A 237 -12.87 -3.10 3.28
C SER A 237 -14.17 -2.33 3.07
N TRP A 238 -14.08 -1.13 2.49
CA TRP A 238 -15.23 -0.28 2.16
C TRP A 238 -16.17 -0.85 1.11
N GLN A 239 -15.64 -1.43 0.04
CA GLN A 239 -16.49 -2.08 -0.96
C GLN A 239 -17.06 -3.38 -0.41
N PHE A 240 -16.22 -4.16 0.27
CA PHE A 240 -16.60 -5.45 0.83
C PHE A 240 -17.78 -5.32 1.80
N SER A 241 -17.73 -4.38 2.75
CA SER A 241 -18.80 -4.19 3.74
C SER A 241 -20.13 -3.72 3.14
N ARG A 242 -20.13 -3.22 1.90
CA ARG A 242 -21.36 -2.83 1.18
C ARG A 242 -21.95 -3.96 0.35
N GLU A 243 -21.11 -4.90 -0.08
CA GLU A 243 -21.50 -6.03 -0.94
C GLU A 243 -21.87 -7.27 -0.11
N HIS A 244 -21.38 -7.34 1.13
CA HIS A 244 -21.56 -8.47 2.02
C HIS A 244 -22.32 -8.08 3.28
N SER A 245 -22.93 -9.07 3.93
CA SER A 245 -23.60 -8.88 5.21
C SER A 245 -22.62 -8.50 6.32
N ARG A 246 -23.15 -7.95 7.42
CA ARG A 246 -22.36 -7.67 8.64
C ARG A 246 -21.65 -8.93 9.14
N ALA A 247 -22.31 -10.08 9.14
CA ALA A 247 -21.75 -11.34 9.63
C ALA A 247 -20.57 -11.82 8.77
N GLU A 248 -20.71 -11.76 7.44
CA GLU A 248 -19.62 -12.09 6.51
C GLU A 248 -18.45 -11.10 6.62
N THR A 249 -18.75 -9.81 6.79
CA THR A 249 -17.73 -8.77 7.00
C THR A 249 -16.97 -8.99 8.30
N LEU A 250 -17.67 -9.27 9.41
CA LEU A 250 -17.05 -9.60 10.68
C LEU A 250 -16.19 -10.87 10.59
N ALA A 251 -16.67 -11.92 9.92
CA ALA A 251 -15.89 -13.13 9.68
C ALA A 251 -14.62 -12.84 8.86
N ALA A 252 -14.73 -11.99 7.85
CA ALA A 252 -13.61 -11.55 7.02
C ALA A 252 -12.59 -10.71 7.81
N VAL A 253 -13.04 -9.85 8.74
CA VAL A 253 -12.17 -9.08 9.65
C VAL A 253 -11.48 -10.01 10.65
N LYS A 254 -12.24 -10.89 11.33
CA LYS A 254 -11.74 -11.90 12.29
C LYS A 254 -10.66 -12.77 11.66
N LEU A 255 -10.91 -13.32 10.47
CA LEU A 255 -9.96 -14.16 9.75
C LEU A 255 -8.63 -13.44 9.49
N ARG A 256 -8.69 -12.17 9.07
CA ARG A 256 -7.50 -11.40 8.69
C ARG A 256 -6.70 -10.97 9.90
N LEU A 257 -7.33 -10.42 10.93
CA LEU A 257 -6.60 -9.98 12.13
C LEU A 257 -5.87 -11.15 12.80
N ARG A 258 -6.53 -12.31 12.95
CA ARG A 258 -5.95 -13.52 13.56
C ARG A 258 -4.69 -14.04 12.89
N ARG A 259 -4.53 -13.79 11.59
CA ARG A 259 -3.42 -14.32 10.80
C ARG A 259 -2.36 -13.26 10.50
N MET A 260 -2.60 -12.01 10.88
CA MET A 260 -1.64 -10.94 10.69
C MET A 260 -0.56 -10.98 11.77
N SER A 261 0.66 -10.58 11.42
CA SER A 261 1.66 -10.27 12.46
C SER A 261 1.22 -9.06 13.28
N GLU A 262 1.71 -8.95 14.53
CA GLU A 262 1.44 -7.80 15.41
C GLU A 262 1.75 -6.45 14.71
N ARG A 263 2.87 -6.41 13.99
CA ARG A 263 3.28 -5.24 13.22
C ARG A 263 2.25 -4.89 12.14
N ALA A 264 1.72 -5.90 11.44
CA ALA A 264 0.71 -5.69 10.43
C ALA A 264 -0.63 -5.24 11.07
N VAL A 265 -1.01 -5.76 12.23
CA VAL A 265 -2.20 -5.29 12.97
C VAL A 265 -2.07 -3.80 13.30
N CYS A 266 -0.93 -3.37 13.85
CA CYS A 266 -0.65 -1.95 14.12
C CYS A 266 -0.75 -1.08 12.85
N LEU A 267 -0.30 -1.59 11.70
CA LEU A 267 -0.42 -0.87 10.44
C LEU A 267 -1.88 -0.81 9.95
N ALA A 268 -2.66 -1.87 10.12
CA ALA A 268 -4.08 -1.92 9.75
C ALA A 268 -4.91 -0.92 10.55
N LEU A 269 -4.66 -0.80 11.86
CA LEU A 269 -5.29 0.20 12.72
C LEU A 269 -5.00 1.63 12.28
N GLY A 270 -3.89 1.86 11.59
CA GLY A 270 -3.52 3.14 10.99
C GLY A 270 -4.09 3.38 9.57
N THR A 271 -5.01 2.54 9.08
CA THR A 271 -5.68 2.74 7.79
C THR A 271 -7.08 3.34 7.98
N ARG A 272 -7.63 3.95 6.93
CA ARG A 272 -9.02 4.41 6.93
C ARG A 272 -9.91 3.29 6.40
N GLN A 273 -10.65 2.67 7.29
CA GLN A 273 -11.71 1.72 6.99
C GLN A 273 -13.10 2.32 7.31
N PRO A 274 -14.22 1.72 6.86
CA PRO A 274 -15.54 2.09 7.35
C PRO A 274 -15.65 2.07 8.87
N THR A 275 -16.45 2.96 9.46
CA THR A 275 -16.70 2.99 10.90
C THR A 275 -17.15 1.63 11.43
N GLU A 276 -18.01 0.94 10.69
CA GLU A 276 -18.45 -0.42 11.04
C GLU A 276 -17.29 -1.42 11.05
N VAL A 277 -16.36 -1.35 10.09
CA VAL A 277 -15.19 -2.22 10.05
C VAL A 277 -14.21 -1.88 11.18
N SER A 278 -14.01 -0.60 11.52
CA SER A 278 -13.21 -0.22 12.70
C SER A 278 -13.79 -0.81 13.98
N ALA A 279 -15.10 -0.67 14.19
CA ALA A 279 -15.77 -1.23 15.37
C ALA A 279 -15.65 -2.77 15.42
N MET A 280 -15.69 -3.44 14.26
CA MET A 280 -15.42 -4.88 14.19
C MET A 280 -13.96 -5.21 14.55
N MET A 281 -12.99 -4.40 14.13
CA MET A 281 -11.59 -4.63 14.50
C MET A 281 -11.40 -4.53 16.02
N GLU A 282 -12.01 -3.52 16.65
CA GLU A 282 -12.03 -3.36 18.11
C GLU A 282 -12.67 -4.58 18.80
N GLU A 283 -13.87 -5.00 18.35
CA GLU A 283 -14.56 -6.20 18.86
C GLU A 283 -13.63 -7.44 18.84
N VAL A 284 -12.88 -7.62 17.75
CA VAL A 284 -11.98 -8.77 17.59
C VAL A 284 -10.77 -8.72 18.49
N LEU A 285 -10.18 -7.54 18.67
CA LEU A 285 -8.98 -7.37 19.49
C LEU A 285 -9.32 -7.48 20.99
N ASP A 286 -10.47 -6.96 21.41
CA ASP A 286 -10.96 -7.08 22.79
C ASP A 286 -11.28 -8.53 23.15
N ASP A 287 -11.91 -9.29 22.23
CA ASP A 287 -12.22 -10.72 22.40
C ASP A 287 -10.95 -11.57 22.66
N GLU A 288 -9.83 -11.21 22.04
CA GLU A 288 -8.55 -11.94 22.18
C GLU A 288 -7.81 -11.61 23.47
N GLU A 289 -7.91 -10.38 23.97
CA GLU A 289 -7.32 -9.99 25.27
C GLU A 289 -8.03 -10.69 26.45
N HIS A 290 -9.33 -10.94 26.32
CA HIS A 290 -10.15 -11.57 27.36
C HIS A 290 -10.29 -13.09 27.20
N ALA A 291 -9.72 -13.68 26.14
CA ALA A 291 -9.68 -15.13 26.00
C ALA A 291 -8.85 -15.71 27.17
N PRO A 292 -9.43 -16.54 28.06
CA PRO A 292 -8.70 -17.09 29.20
C PRO A 292 -7.47 -17.82 28.66
N ASP A 293 -6.30 -17.45 29.20
CA ASP A 293 -4.97 -17.91 28.80
C ASP A 293 -4.95 -19.43 28.78
N SER A 294 -5.33 -20.00 27.65
CA SER A 294 -5.67 -21.41 27.52
C SER A 294 -4.39 -22.20 27.27
N GLY A 295 -3.34 -21.91 28.05
CA GLY A 295 -2.19 -22.80 28.35
C GLY A 295 -1.43 -23.42 27.17
N VAL A 296 -1.72 -23.05 25.93
CA VAL A 296 -1.17 -23.68 24.72
C VAL A 296 -0.64 -22.58 23.83
N ARG A 297 0.46 -21.95 24.28
CA ARG A 297 1.36 -21.27 23.35
C ARG A 297 2.12 -22.36 22.60
N LEU A 298 1.65 -22.69 21.40
CA LEU A 298 2.43 -23.47 20.44
C LEU A 298 3.74 -22.72 20.15
N ALA A 299 4.84 -23.46 20.28
CA ALA A 299 6.22 -23.02 20.02
C ALA A 299 6.47 -22.65 18.56
#